data_AF-A0A9P1GID8-F1
#
_entry.id   AF-A0A9P1GID8-F1
#
_cell.length_a   1.000
_cell.length_b   1.000
_cell.length_c   1.000
_cell.angle_alpha   90.00
_cell.angle_beta   90.00
_cell.angle_gamma   90.00
#
_symmetry.space_group_name_H-M   'P 1'
#
loop_
_entity.id
_entity.type
_entity.pdbx_description
1 polymer ?
#
loop_
_entity_poly.entity_id
_entity_poly.type
_entity_poly.pdbx_seq_one_letter_code
_entity_poly.pdbx_strand_id
1 'polypeptide(L)'
;WVQTSRYISIYLNSYFVKAMLANLMIAGLAVAASVLADDGTECLLQVDSLKTTSSLSHSFSSSGKLRVYYNLYVGSIINMSRVSSIVRQQLLQLDPQRHHLQIVSNGVAKDPSVLAIDDLKIVKDGGFLHVPDGQENTTLQELWSYCSFNSTHPSEVVVYLHAKGSYHDKPAQSAWREYLQAGALSEECRLMPNTCDTCGSRMSPLPFAHLPGNMWAARCSYISKLIEPKLFESAMEVVLEERNDEPDTCPPPGGLADNCYGVGRFSNEHWILSHPEAQPCDLDSSSKYEWGEPTVHQFLSMNGFVQNVKRELLQPAPRRDMSAYQDVAACRTCGLDVSERLKEYSILYRQEPPATWWGWKFFESKL
;
A
#
# COMPACT_ATOMS: atom_id res chain seq x y z
N TRP A 1 30.92 -44.63 28.01
CA TRP A 1 31.46 -45.33 26.84
C TRP A 1 30.50 -45.09 25.69
N VAL A 2 30.57 -43.90 25.06
CA VAL A 2 31.37 -43.58 23.85
C VAL A 2 30.60 -44.07 22.62
N GLN A 3 30.20 -43.28 21.60
CA GLN A 3 30.67 -41.99 21.10
C GLN A 3 29.61 -41.36 20.18
N THR A 4 29.53 -40.03 20.21
CA THR A 4 29.00 -39.15 19.17
C THR A 4 29.78 -39.22 17.86
N SER A 5 29.15 -38.92 16.72
CA SER A 5 29.78 -38.06 15.71
C SER A 5 28.78 -37.44 14.72
N ARG A 6 28.92 -36.12 14.57
CA ARG A 6 28.31 -35.24 13.58
C ARG A 6 29.16 -35.26 12.30
N TYR A 7 28.53 -35.11 11.13
CA TYR A 7 29.23 -34.67 9.92
C TYR A 7 28.57 -33.38 9.40
N ILE A 8 29.35 -32.31 9.42
CA ILE A 8 29.11 -31.04 8.71
C ILE A 8 30.02 -31.11 7.48
N SER A 9 29.45 -31.01 6.28
CA SER A 9 30.23 -30.89 5.05
C SER A 9 30.16 -29.44 4.57
N ILE A 10 31.30 -28.75 4.63
CA ILE A 10 31.52 -27.44 4.03
C ILE A 10 32.10 -27.70 2.63
N TYR A 11 31.40 -27.24 1.59
CA TYR A 11 31.99 -27.08 0.26
C TYR A 11 32.30 -25.61 0.03
N LEU A 12 33.59 -25.30 -0.03
CA LEU A 12 34.16 -24.04 -0.52
C LEU A 12 35.15 -24.38 -1.64
N ASN A 13 34.87 -23.86 -2.84
CA ASN A 13 35.78 -23.53 -3.95
C ASN A 13 34.91 -23.32 -5.20
N SER A 14 35.18 -22.44 -6.15
CA SER A 14 36.24 -21.45 -6.35
C SER A 14 35.86 -20.73 -7.64
N TYR A 15 35.45 -19.46 -7.58
CA TYR A 15 35.52 -18.59 -8.76
C TYR A 15 36.19 -17.29 -8.34
N PHE A 16 37.50 -17.32 -8.57
CA PHE A 16 38.46 -16.25 -8.44
C PHE A 16 38.13 -15.12 -9.43
N VAL A 17 38.11 -13.90 -8.91
CA VAL A 17 38.91 -12.76 -9.39
C VAL A 17 38.90 -12.53 -10.91
N LYS A 18 38.00 -11.65 -11.37
CA LYS A 18 38.16 -10.80 -12.58
C LYS A 18 37.03 -9.78 -12.64
N ALA A 19 37.18 -8.63 -11.95
CA ALA A 19 36.59 -7.33 -12.31
C ALA A 19 36.78 -6.31 -11.16
N MET A 20 38.03 -6.01 -10.82
CA MET A 20 38.37 -4.79 -10.09
C MET A 20 39.71 -4.33 -10.65
N LEU A 21 39.65 -3.51 -11.70
CA LEU A 21 40.70 -2.61 -12.21
C LEU A 21 40.25 -2.08 -13.58
N ALA A 22 39.41 -1.06 -13.59
CA ALA A 22 39.35 -0.07 -14.66
C ALA A 22 38.51 1.14 -14.19
N ASN A 23 39.07 2.33 -14.38
CA ASN A 23 38.43 3.65 -14.35
C ASN A 23 38.46 4.42 -13.03
N LEU A 24 39.68 4.80 -12.66
CA LEU A 24 40.01 6.12 -12.13
C LEU A 24 40.87 6.84 -13.17
N MET A 25 40.63 8.13 -13.37
CA MET A 25 41.26 9.12 -14.29
C MET A 25 40.46 9.44 -15.56
N ILE A 26 39.79 10.59 -15.56
CA ILE A 26 40.30 11.83 -16.18
C ILE A 26 39.35 12.98 -15.78
N ALA A 27 39.93 13.96 -15.09
CA ALA A 27 39.39 15.32 -14.99
C ALA A 27 39.86 16.11 -16.22
N GLY A 28 39.01 17.00 -16.76
CA GLY A 28 39.50 18.05 -17.65
C GLY A 28 38.49 18.63 -18.65
N LEU A 29 38.16 19.91 -18.40
CA LEU A 29 38.03 20.99 -19.39
C LEU A 29 36.75 21.15 -20.24
N ALA A 30 35.94 22.09 -19.76
CA ALA A 30 35.46 23.30 -20.45
C ALA A 30 35.35 23.30 -21.99
N VAL A 31 34.12 23.55 -22.47
CA VAL A 31 33.87 24.25 -23.74
C VAL A 31 32.87 25.36 -23.49
N ALA A 32 33.32 26.59 -23.73
CA ALA A 32 32.48 27.77 -23.86
C ALA A 32 31.82 27.79 -25.24
N ALA A 33 30.56 28.19 -25.30
CA ALA A 33 29.93 28.68 -26.52
C ALA A 33 29.02 29.87 -26.15
N SER A 34 29.44 31.05 -26.59
CA SER A 34 28.64 32.27 -26.72
C SER A 34 28.30 32.47 -28.21
N VAL A 35 27.45 33.49 -28.52
CA VAL A 35 27.12 34.08 -29.85
C VAL A 35 25.90 33.41 -30.52
N LEU A 36 24.77 34.02 -30.94
CA LEU A 36 24.24 35.40 -31.17
C LEU A 36 22.69 35.30 -31.14
N ALA A 37 21.97 36.26 -30.55
CA ALA A 37 21.23 37.35 -31.22
C ALA A 37 20.19 36.96 -32.30
N ASP A 38 18.94 37.36 -32.01
CA ASP A 38 18.06 38.19 -32.83
C ASP A 38 16.70 37.65 -33.30
N ASP A 39 15.81 38.64 -33.33
CA ASP A 39 14.50 38.78 -33.97
C ASP A 39 13.25 38.21 -33.30
N GLY A 40 12.42 39.18 -32.91
CA GLY A 40 11.10 39.01 -32.38
C GLY A 40 10.07 38.63 -33.43
N THR A 41 8.96 38.11 -32.93
CA THR A 41 7.68 38.15 -33.63
C THR A 41 6.60 38.20 -32.56
N GLU A 42 5.87 39.32 -32.53
CA GLU A 42 4.64 39.47 -31.77
C GLU A 42 3.63 38.42 -32.22
N CYS A 43 3.19 37.58 -31.28
CA CYS A 43 1.96 36.80 -31.44
C CYS A 43 0.91 37.37 -30.50
N LEU A 44 0.04 38.22 -31.07
CA LEU A 44 -1.25 38.58 -30.51
C LEU A 44 -2.14 37.34 -30.50
N LEU A 45 -2.23 36.65 -29.36
CA LEU A 45 -3.30 35.69 -29.09
C LEU A 45 -4.34 36.34 -28.20
N GLN A 46 -5.45 36.69 -28.85
CA GLN A 46 -6.72 37.04 -28.22
C GLN A 46 -7.27 35.77 -27.58
N VAL A 47 -7.22 35.68 -26.24
CA VAL A 47 -7.85 34.59 -25.49
C VAL A 47 -9.19 35.09 -24.98
N ASP A 48 -10.26 34.58 -25.60
CA ASP A 48 -11.62 34.82 -25.18
C ASP A 48 -11.88 34.28 -23.77
N SER A 49 -12.54 35.13 -22.99
CA SER A 49 -13.24 34.92 -21.72
C SER A 49 -13.52 33.46 -21.34
N LEU A 50 -12.73 32.95 -20.39
CA LEU A 50 -13.07 31.76 -19.59
C LEU A 50 -14.19 32.11 -18.62
N LYS A 51 -15.35 31.48 -18.81
CA LYS A 51 -16.45 31.45 -17.84
C LYS A 51 -15.98 30.86 -16.52
N THR A 52 -15.97 31.69 -15.49
CA THR A 52 -15.76 31.32 -14.10
C THR A 52 -16.87 30.38 -13.64
N THR A 53 -16.64 29.08 -13.65
CA THR A 53 -17.47 28.12 -12.92
C THR A 53 -17.25 28.36 -11.43
N SER A 54 -18.30 28.81 -10.74
CA SER A 54 -18.30 29.04 -9.30
C SER A 54 -17.95 27.73 -8.58
N SER A 55 -16.77 27.69 -7.95
CA SER A 55 -16.40 26.61 -7.06
C SER A 55 -17.29 26.68 -5.81
N LEU A 56 -18.25 25.75 -5.72
CA LEU A 56 -18.91 25.40 -4.46
C LEU A 56 -17.83 24.79 -3.55
N SER A 57 -17.15 25.65 -2.79
CA SER A 57 -16.31 25.23 -1.67
C SER A 57 -17.22 24.76 -0.54
N HIS A 58 -17.60 23.48 -0.56
CA HIS A 58 -18.10 22.84 0.63
C HIS A 58 -16.99 22.90 1.69
N SER A 59 -17.15 23.81 2.66
CA SER A 59 -16.26 23.88 3.82
C SER A 59 -16.48 22.63 4.67
N PHE A 60 -15.75 21.57 4.36
CA PHE A 60 -15.60 20.46 5.27
C PHE A 60 -14.89 20.97 6.53
N SER A 61 -15.69 21.28 7.55
CA SER A 61 -15.22 21.55 8.90
C SER A 61 -14.71 20.24 9.52
N SER A 62 -13.54 19.76 9.09
CA SER A 62 -12.89 18.59 9.69
C SER A 62 -12.20 18.99 11.02
N SER A 63 -13.00 19.36 12.03
CA SER A 63 -12.47 19.71 13.35
C SER A 63 -11.96 18.50 14.15
N GLY A 64 -11.97 17.30 13.57
CA GLY A 64 -11.46 16.06 14.18
C GLY A 64 -10.03 15.74 13.76
N LYS A 65 -9.30 15.07 14.66
CA LYS A 65 -8.01 14.45 14.34
C LYS A 65 -8.24 13.22 13.45
N LEU A 66 -7.39 13.03 12.46
CA LEU A 66 -7.37 11.84 11.61
C LEU A 66 -6.96 10.62 12.45
N ARG A 67 -7.78 9.57 12.47
CA ARG A 67 -7.47 8.35 13.22
C ARG A 67 -6.53 7.45 12.44
N VAL A 68 -5.46 7.01 13.09
CA VAL A 68 -4.42 6.18 12.51
C VAL A 68 -4.32 4.89 13.33
N TYR A 69 -4.57 3.76 12.68
CA TYR A 69 -4.38 2.42 13.24
C TYR A 69 -3.05 1.88 12.73
N TYR A 70 -2.16 1.52 13.65
CA TYR A 70 -0.80 1.11 13.33
C TYR A 70 -0.56 -0.34 13.76
N ASN A 71 -0.38 -1.23 12.79
CA ASN A 71 -0.04 -2.63 13.02
C ASN A 71 1.46 -2.79 13.24
N LEU A 72 1.85 -3.20 14.44
CA LEU A 72 3.23 -3.36 14.88
C LEU A 72 3.53 -4.84 15.16
N TYR A 73 4.36 -5.47 14.34
CA TYR A 73 4.85 -6.83 14.61
C TYR A 73 6.30 -6.82 15.07
N VAL A 74 6.57 -7.46 16.21
CA VAL A 74 7.93 -7.69 16.71
C VAL A 74 8.11 -9.17 17.04
N GLY A 75 8.58 -9.95 16.07
CA GLY A 75 8.69 -11.41 16.22
C GLY A 75 9.75 -11.89 17.21
N SER A 76 10.78 -11.08 17.52
CA SER A 76 11.82 -11.47 18.49
C SER A 76 12.56 -10.26 19.05
N ILE A 77 13.15 -10.42 20.24
CA ILE A 77 13.91 -9.35 20.90
C ILE A 77 15.18 -8.96 20.13
N ILE A 78 15.72 -9.88 19.32
CA ILE A 78 16.88 -9.65 18.45
C ILE A 78 16.57 -8.58 17.39
N ASN A 79 15.32 -8.54 16.93
CA ASN A 79 14.87 -7.56 15.94
C ASN A 79 14.47 -6.21 16.56
N MET A 80 14.44 -6.08 17.89
CA MET A 80 13.84 -4.94 18.58
C MET A 80 14.47 -3.59 18.19
N SER A 81 15.80 -3.49 18.16
CA SER A 81 16.49 -2.23 17.81
C SER A 81 16.17 -1.76 16.39
N ARG A 82 16.12 -2.71 15.45
CA ARG A 82 15.77 -2.44 14.05
C ARG A 82 14.31 -2.01 13.91
N VAL A 83 13.38 -2.75 14.52
CA VAL A 83 11.95 -2.42 14.49
C VAL A 83 11.68 -1.10 15.18
N SER A 84 12.32 -0.82 16.32
CA SER A 84 12.28 0.48 17.00
C SER A 84 12.65 1.63 16.07
N SER A 85 13.75 1.50 15.31
CA SER A 85 14.16 2.51 14.33
C SER A 85 13.11 2.74 13.24
N ILE A 86 12.54 1.66 12.69
CA ILE A 86 11.47 1.72 11.68
C ILE A 86 10.24 2.44 12.26
N VAL A 87 9.74 1.98 13.40
CA VAL A 87 8.53 2.52 14.03
C VAL A 87 8.73 3.99 14.38
N ARG A 88 9.85 4.34 15.01
CA ARG A 88 10.16 5.72 15.35
C ARG A 88 10.19 6.63 14.12
N GLN A 89 10.81 6.19 13.02
CA GLN A 89 10.82 6.93 11.76
C GLN A 89 9.39 7.18 11.24
N GLN A 90 8.52 6.17 11.26
CA GLN A 90 7.14 6.30 10.79
C GLN A 90 6.31 7.21 11.70
N LEU A 91 6.41 7.04 13.02
CA LEU A 91 5.62 7.81 13.98
C LEU A 91 6.02 9.29 14.05
N LEU A 92 7.27 9.63 13.74
CA LEU A 92 7.71 11.03 13.64
C LEU A 92 7.04 11.80 12.50
N GLN A 93 6.44 11.11 11.51
CA GLN A 93 5.66 11.76 10.45
C GLN A 93 4.23 12.10 10.90
N LEU A 94 3.78 11.59 12.05
CA LEU A 94 2.46 11.86 12.58
C LEU A 94 2.49 13.13 13.45
N ASP A 95 1.72 14.13 13.03
CA ASP A 95 1.45 15.33 13.83
C ASP A 95 0.44 15.04 14.97
N PRO A 96 0.80 15.16 16.26
CA PRO A 96 -0.10 14.95 17.40
C PRO A 96 -1.31 15.90 17.44
N GLN A 97 -1.28 17.03 16.75
CA GLN A 97 -2.41 17.94 16.65
C GLN A 97 -3.41 17.49 15.59
N ARG A 98 -2.94 16.79 14.56
CA ARG A 98 -3.74 16.38 13.40
C ARG A 98 -4.11 14.90 13.40
N HIS A 99 -3.40 14.07 14.17
CA HIS A 99 -3.57 12.62 14.19
C HIS A 99 -3.90 12.10 15.59
N HIS A 100 -4.72 11.06 15.64
CA HIS A 100 -4.99 10.25 16.82
C HIS A 100 -4.53 8.82 16.53
N LEU A 101 -3.51 8.36 17.25
CA LEU A 101 -2.84 7.09 16.99
C LEU A 101 -3.37 5.98 17.90
N GLN A 102 -3.65 4.81 17.31
CA GLN A 102 -3.87 3.56 18.00
C GLN A 102 -2.85 2.53 17.49
N ILE A 103 -1.94 2.10 18.34
CA ILE A 103 -0.99 1.04 18.05
C ILE A 103 -1.57 -0.28 18.52
N VAL A 104 -1.51 -1.30 17.67
CA VAL A 104 -1.75 -2.70 18.06
C VAL A 104 -0.44 -3.46 17.82
N SER A 105 0.15 -3.94 18.92
CA SER A 105 1.45 -4.59 18.91
C SER A 105 1.33 -6.10 19.12
N ASN A 106 1.93 -6.84 18.20
CA ASN A 106 1.98 -8.30 18.17
C ASN A 106 3.42 -8.79 18.45
N GLY A 107 3.56 -9.88 19.22
CA GLY A 107 4.85 -10.51 19.52
C GLY A 107 5.50 -10.05 20.83
N VAL A 108 6.77 -9.63 20.81
CA VAL A 108 7.55 -9.39 22.05
C VAL A 108 7.51 -7.96 22.59
N ALA A 109 6.97 -7.00 21.84
CA ALA A 109 6.89 -5.59 22.26
C ALA A 109 5.63 -5.35 23.11
N LYS A 110 5.76 -5.51 24.42
CA LYS A 110 4.63 -5.44 25.36
C LYS A 110 4.20 -4.03 25.72
N ASP A 111 5.08 -3.05 25.52
CA ASP A 111 4.85 -1.66 25.84
C ASP A 111 5.70 -0.71 24.96
N PRO A 112 5.32 0.57 24.86
CA PRO A 112 6.07 1.55 24.07
C PRO A 112 7.54 1.77 24.49
N SER A 113 7.88 1.59 25.78
CA SER A 113 9.22 1.86 26.30
C SER A 113 10.23 0.80 25.84
N VAL A 114 9.77 -0.43 25.61
CA VAL A 114 10.58 -1.52 25.01
C VAL A 114 11.08 -1.17 23.60
N LEU A 115 10.37 -0.29 22.89
CA LEU A 115 10.75 0.22 21.58
C LEU A 115 11.38 1.62 21.63
N ALA A 116 11.56 2.23 22.80
CA ALA A 116 12.03 3.60 22.96
C ALA A 116 11.23 4.60 22.10
N ILE A 117 9.90 4.50 22.14
CA ILE A 117 8.96 5.42 21.46
C ILE A 117 7.99 6.08 22.44
N ASP A 118 8.12 5.80 23.74
CA ASP A 118 7.30 6.35 24.82
C ASP A 118 7.57 7.84 25.05
N ASP A 119 8.67 8.39 24.55
CA ASP A 119 8.98 9.81 24.57
C ASP A 119 8.15 10.62 23.55
N LEU A 120 7.65 9.97 22.49
CA LEU A 120 6.91 10.62 21.41
C LEU A 120 5.52 11.05 21.87
N LYS A 121 5.18 12.33 21.65
CA LYS A 121 3.88 12.89 22.05
C LYS A 121 2.70 12.15 21.42
N ILE A 122 2.80 11.75 20.14
CA ILE A 122 1.74 11.00 19.45
C ILE A 122 1.44 9.65 20.11
N VAL A 123 2.46 9.03 20.73
CA VAL A 123 2.31 7.75 21.46
C VAL A 123 1.71 7.99 22.84
N LYS A 124 2.16 9.02 23.57
CA LYS A 124 1.61 9.39 24.89
C LYS A 124 0.13 9.75 24.85
N ASP A 125 -0.30 10.44 23.80
CA ASP A 125 -1.69 10.84 23.59
C ASP A 125 -2.54 9.73 22.93
N GLY A 126 -1.89 8.68 22.42
CA GLY A 126 -2.50 7.60 21.66
C GLY A 126 -2.78 6.37 22.51
N GLY A 127 -3.39 5.36 21.88
CA GLY A 127 -3.59 4.05 22.47
C GLY A 127 -2.47 3.08 22.09
N PHE A 128 -2.14 2.15 23.00
CA PHE A 128 -1.25 1.02 22.74
C PHE A 128 -1.90 -0.26 23.29
N LEU A 129 -2.21 -1.19 22.40
CA LEU A 129 -2.78 -2.49 22.72
C LEU A 129 -1.77 -3.58 22.37
N HIS A 130 -1.33 -4.37 23.34
CA HIS A 130 -0.48 -5.52 23.08
C HIS A 130 -1.30 -6.81 23.00
N VAL A 131 -1.10 -7.59 21.93
CA VAL A 131 -1.71 -8.90 21.72
C VAL A 131 -0.60 -9.92 21.43
N PRO A 132 -0.29 -10.86 22.36
CA PRO A 132 0.84 -11.76 22.22
C PRO A 132 0.86 -12.54 20.89
N ASP A 133 -0.29 -13.12 20.54
CA ASP A 133 -0.46 -13.99 19.37
C ASP A 133 -1.34 -13.33 18.28
N GLY A 134 -1.33 -11.99 18.22
CA GLY A 134 -2.13 -11.25 17.24
C GLY A 134 -1.51 -11.27 15.83
N GLN A 135 -2.35 -11.09 14.82
CA GLN A 135 -1.94 -10.88 13.43
C GLN A 135 -2.42 -9.51 12.92
N GLU A 136 -2.20 -9.21 11.64
CA GLU A 136 -2.67 -7.96 11.03
C GLU A 136 -4.20 -7.78 11.17
N ASN A 137 -4.95 -8.88 11.09
CA ASN A 137 -6.41 -8.87 11.24
C ASN A 137 -6.89 -8.32 12.60
N THR A 138 -6.07 -8.38 13.66
CA THR A 138 -6.40 -7.78 14.96
C THR A 138 -6.46 -6.26 14.85
N THR A 139 -5.50 -5.64 14.18
CA THR A 139 -5.47 -4.19 13.99
C THR A 139 -6.58 -3.75 13.06
N LEU A 140 -6.81 -4.51 11.97
CA LEU A 140 -7.93 -4.27 11.07
C LEU A 140 -9.28 -4.40 11.79
N GLN A 141 -9.41 -5.35 12.73
CA GLN A 141 -10.62 -5.53 13.53
C GLN A 141 -10.95 -4.30 14.37
N GLU A 142 -9.95 -3.69 15.03
CA GLU A 142 -10.15 -2.47 15.82
C GLU A 142 -10.62 -1.30 14.95
N LEU A 143 -10.03 -1.16 13.76
CA LEU A 143 -10.42 -0.15 12.77
C LEU A 143 -11.84 -0.41 12.24
N TRP A 144 -12.15 -1.64 11.84
CA TRP A 144 -13.47 -2.02 11.35
C TRP A 144 -14.55 -1.83 12.42
N SER A 145 -14.27 -2.22 13.66
CA SER A 145 -15.20 -2.05 14.79
C SER A 145 -15.47 -0.58 15.04
N TYR A 146 -14.44 0.28 14.95
CA TYR A 146 -14.64 1.71 15.03
C TYR A 146 -15.56 2.24 13.94
N CYS A 147 -15.30 1.92 12.68
CA CYS A 147 -16.12 2.41 11.57
C CYS A 147 -17.54 1.84 11.56
N SER A 148 -17.73 0.62 12.08
CA SER A 148 -19.04 -0.05 12.09
C SER A 148 -19.92 0.36 13.26
N PHE A 149 -19.34 0.65 14.43
CA PHE A 149 -20.11 0.86 15.66
C PHE A 149 -19.89 2.22 16.34
N ASN A 150 -18.72 2.85 16.15
CA ASN A 150 -18.34 4.02 16.94
C ASN A 150 -18.24 5.32 16.12
N SER A 151 -17.97 5.24 14.82
CA SER A 151 -17.92 6.43 13.98
C SER A 151 -19.30 7.04 13.84
N THR A 152 -19.39 8.34 14.16
CA THR A 152 -20.64 9.10 14.06
C THR A 152 -20.83 9.73 12.68
N HIS A 153 -19.83 9.63 11.80
CA HIS A 153 -19.81 10.32 10.51
C HIS A 153 -19.40 9.37 9.39
N PRO A 154 -20.31 9.05 8.44
CA PRO A 154 -20.00 8.18 7.30
C PRO A 154 -18.81 8.67 6.46
N SER A 155 -18.61 10.00 6.40
CA SER A 155 -17.51 10.61 5.65
C SER A 155 -16.17 10.64 6.40
N GLU A 156 -16.11 10.18 7.66
CA GLU A 156 -14.86 10.12 8.43
C GLU A 156 -13.86 9.21 7.72
N VAL A 157 -12.61 9.68 7.61
CA VAL A 157 -11.51 8.93 7.03
C VAL A 157 -10.67 8.36 8.16
N VAL A 158 -10.29 7.09 8.03
CA VAL A 158 -9.35 6.40 8.90
C VAL A 158 -8.13 5.97 8.09
N VAL A 159 -6.98 5.86 8.74
CA VAL A 159 -5.73 5.41 8.13
C VAL A 159 -5.30 4.11 8.77
N TYR A 160 -4.89 3.15 7.94
CA TYR A 160 -4.19 1.95 8.37
C TYR A 160 -2.72 2.04 7.94
N LEU A 161 -1.81 1.82 8.89
CA LEU A 161 -0.37 1.76 8.67
C LEU A 161 0.17 0.43 9.16
N HIS A 162 1.23 -0.03 8.51
CA HIS A 162 1.90 -1.27 8.85
C HIS A 162 3.40 -1.04 9.09
N ALA A 163 3.99 -1.72 10.07
CA ALA A 163 5.44 -1.74 10.27
C ALA A 163 6.17 -2.62 9.22
N LYS A 164 5.94 -2.37 7.92
CA LYS A 164 6.47 -3.21 6.81
C LYS A 164 8.00 -3.17 6.83
N GLY A 165 8.62 -4.34 6.66
CA GLY A 165 10.06 -4.53 6.81
C GLY A 165 10.49 -4.94 8.23
N SER A 166 9.60 -4.96 9.23
CA SER A 166 9.92 -5.48 10.56
C SER A 166 10.33 -6.96 10.56
N TYR A 167 9.85 -7.76 9.60
CA TYR A 167 10.16 -9.19 9.49
C TYR A 167 11.35 -9.51 8.58
N HIS A 168 11.52 -8.78 7.48
CA HIS A 168 12.63 -8.90 6.53
C HIS A 168 13.20 -7.51 6.30
N ASP A 169 14.51 -7.30 6.44
CA ASP A 169 15.13 -5.98 6.22
C ASP A 169 15.85 -5.93 4.88
N LYS A 170 15.50 -4.96 4.04
CA LYS A 170 16.26 -4.57 2.86
C LYS A 170 16.25 -3.04 2.75
N PRO A 171 17.35 -2.38 2.34
CA PRO A 171 17.37 -0.93 2.17
C PRO A 171 16.24 -0.38 1.28
N ALA A 172 15.88 -1.09 0.21
CA ALA A 172 14.78 -0.74 -0.68
C ALA A 172 13.41 -0.67 0.03
N GLN A 173 13.23 -1.38 1.14
CA GLN A 173 11.97 -1.37 1.89
C GLN A 173 11.80 -0.12 2.74
N SER A 174 12.87 0.57 3.14
CA SER A 174 12.75 1.84 3.86
C SER A 174 12.18 2.93 2.98
N ALA A 175 12.74 3.05 1.79
CA ALA A 175 12.26 3.83 0.68
C ALA A 175 10.78 3.55 0.34
N TRP A 176 10.46 2.27 0.15
CA TRP A 176 9.11 1.85 -0.21
C TRP A 176 8.10 2.17 0.90
N ARG A 177 8.46 1.92 2.16
CA ARG A 177 7.63 2.24 3.33
C ARG A 177 7.34 3.73 3.45
N GLU A 178 8.35 4.58 3.24
CA GLU A 178 8.18 6.03 3.24
C GLU A 178 7.20 6.47 2.14
N TYR A 179 7.36 5.93 0.93
CA TYR A 179 6.44 6.21 -0.17
C TYR A 179 5.00 5.78 0.13
N LEU A 180 4.78 4.57 0.65
CA LEU A 180 3.44 4.06 0.96
C LEU A 180 2.77 4.85 2.07
N GLN A 181 3.53 5.17 3.12
CA GLN A 181 3.06 5.98 4.23
C GLN A 181 2.74 7.42 3.79
N ALA A 182 3.56 8.01 2.93
CA ALA A 182 3.33 9.37 2.41
C ALA A 182 1.98 9.48 1.70
N GLY A 183 1.58 8.46 0.92
CA GLY A 183 0.27 8.46 0.30
C GLY A 183 -0.86 8.28 1.32
N ALA A 184 -0.75 7.29 2.21
CA ALA A 184 -1.75 7.00 3.23
C ALA A 184 -2.02 8.20 4.18
N LEU A 185 -1.00 9.01 4.46
CA LEU A 185 -1.09 10.21 5.32
C LEU A 185 -1.27 11.52 4.54
N SER A 186 -1.41 11.47 3.22
CA SER A 186 -1.50 12.67 2.40
C SER A 186 -2.77 13.48 2.69
N GLU A 187 -2.70 14.79 2.47
CA GLU A 187 -3.85 15.66 2.64
C GLU A 187 -4.93 15.32 1.60
N GLU A 188 -4.52 14.87 0.43
CA GLU A 188 -5.35 14.40 -0.67
C GLU A 188 -6.18 13.19 -0.26
N CYS A 189 -5.56 12.18 0.35
CA CYS A 189 -6.28 11.03 0.87
C CYS A 189 -7.20 11.41 2.03
N ARG A 190 -6.75 12.32 2.92
CA ARG A 190 -7.60 12.84 4.01
C ARG A 190 -8.83 13.57 3.46
N LEU A 191 -8.68 14.33 2.38
CA LEU A 191 -9.71 15.14 1.74
C LEU A 191 -10.25 14.50 0.46
N MET A 192 -10.20 13.16 0.36
CA MET A 192 -10.60 12.45 -0.86
C MET A 192 -12.02 12.85 -1.28
N PRO A 193 -12.35 12.92 -2.58
CA PRO A 193 -13.71 13.24 -3.03
C PRO A 193 -14.68 12.10 -2.73
N ASN A 194 -15.99 12.31 -2.90
CA ASN A 194 -17.00 11.26 -2.69
C ASN A 194 -16.97 10.16 -3.77
N THR A 195 -16.24 10.38 -4.86
CA THR A 195 -15.95 9.38 -5.90
C THR A 195 -14.79 8.45 -5.54
N CYS A 196 -14.22 8.62 -4.34
CA CYS A 196 -13.19 7.77 -3.77
C CYS A 196 -13.64 7.31 -2.38
N ASP A 197 -13.47 6.03 -2.10
CA ASP A 197 -13.70 5.46 -0.77
C ASP A 197 -12.42 4.97 -0.08
N THR A 198 -11.38 4.75 -0.88
CA THR A 198 -10.08 4.24 -0.48
C THR A 198 -9.00 5.01 -1.23
N CYS A 199 -7.86 5.22 -0.57
CA CYS A 199 -6.78 6.03 -1.07
C CYS A 199 -5.43 5.54 -0.56
N GLY A 200 -4.42 5.59 -1.42
CA GLY A 200 -3.04 5.31 -1.05
C GLY A 200 -2.07 5.86 -2.08
N SER A 201 -0.79 5.50 -1.99
CA SER A 201 0.20 5.93 -2.97
C SER A 201 -0.09 5.32 -4.34
N ARG A 202 -0.49 4.04 -4.37
CA ARG A 202 -0.81 3.28 -5.58
C ARG A 202 -1.84 2.19 -5.27
N MET A 203 -2.78 1.94 -6.17
CA MET A 203 -3.63 0.74 -6.17
C MET A 203 -3.15 -0.26 -7.21
N SER A 204 -3.24 -1.55 -6.87
CA SER A 204 -2.93 -2.65 -7.76
C SER A 204 -4.16 -3.54 -7.96
N PRO A 205 -4.65 -3.74 -9.20
CA PRO A 205 -5.89 -4.48 -9.47
C PRO A 205 -5.72 -6.00 -9.54
N LEU A 206 -4.48 -6.48 -9.73
CA LEU A 206 -4.16 -7.90 -9.87
C LEU A 206 -3.27 -8.39 -8.71
N PRO A 207 -3.06 -9.71 -8.56
CA PRO A 207 -3.99 -10.75 -8.99
C PRO A 207 -5.32 -10.68 -8.21
N PHE A 208 -5.35 -9.87 -7.15
CA PHE A 208 -6.52 -9.35 -6.48
C PHE A 208 -6.31 -7.86 -6.20
N ALA A 209 -7.41 -7.10 -6.06
CA ALA A 209 -7.32 -5.68 -5.79
C ALA A 209 -6.75 -5.41 -4.40
N HIS A 210 -5.68 -4.59 -4.31
CA HIS A 210 -5.08 -4.20 -3.04
C HIS A 210 -4.32 -2.88 -3.11
N LEU A 211 -3.97 -2.34 -1.93
CA LEU A 211 -3.08 -1.21 -1.75
C LEU A 211 -1.74 -1.73 -1.20
N PRO A 212 -0.63 -1.67 -1.97
CA PRO A 212 0.62 -2.33 -1.62
C PRO A 212 1.16 -1.96 -0.23
N GLY A 213 1.77 -2.95 0.42
CA GLY A 213 2.32 -2.83 1.77
C GLY A 213 1.29 -2.64 2.88
N ASN A 214 0.00 -2.76 2.55
CA ASN A 214 -1.13 -2.62 3.47
C ASN A 214 -1.04 -1.27 4.23
N MET A 215 -0.90 -0.18 3.48
CA MET A 215 -0.96 1.19 4.02
C MET A 215 -1.88 2.05 3.17
N TRP A 216 -2.91 2.59 3.80
CA TRP A 216 -4.00 3.25 3.07
C TRP A 216 -4.84 4.13 3.99
N ALA A 217 -5.63 5.01 3.37
CA ALA A 217 -6.72 5.74 4.00
C ALA A 217 -8.05 5.30 3.39
N ALA A 218 -9.12 5.22 4.19
CA ALA A 218 -10.44 4.86 3.70
C ALA A 218 -11.55 5.55 4.48
N ARG A 219 -12.73 5.68 3.87
CA ARG A 219 -13.93 6.18 4.54
C ARG A 219 -14.55 5.11 5.42
N CYS A 220 -15.01 5.49 6.60
CA CYS A 220 -15.75 4.58 7.46
C CYS A 220 -17.04 4.06 6.81
N SER A 221 -17.71 4.85 5.95
CA SER A 221 -18.89 4.39 5.19
C SER A 221 -18.61 3.22 4.26
N TYR A 222 -17.36 3.05 3.83
CA TYR A 222 -16.94 1.93 3.00
C TYR A 222 -16.44 0.77 3.85
N ILE A 223 -15.61 1.04 4.86
CA ILE A 223 -15.10 0.02 5.78
C ILE A 223 -16.23 -0.78 6.43
N SER A 224 -17.33 -0.13 6.82
CA SER A 224 -18.48 -0.80 7.46
C SER A 224 -19.25 -1.77 6.54
N LYS A 225 -18.96 -1.76 5.23
CA LYS A 225 -19.52 -2.72 4.26
C LYS A 225 -18.67 -3.98 4.12
N LEU A 226 -17.40 -3.92 4.52
CA LEU A 226 -16.48 -5.05 4.41
C LEU A 226 -16.87 -6.14 5.41
N ILE A 227 -16.63 -7.39 5.02
CA ILE A 227 -16.68 -8.53 5.93
C ILE A 227 -15.75 -8.25 7.12
N GLU A 228 -16.17 -8.67 8.32
CA GLU A 228 -15.34 -8.55 9.52
C GLU A 228 -13.93 -9.15 9.28
N PRO A 229 -12.84 -8.42 9.55
CA PRO A 229 -11.48 -8.84 9.22
C PRO A 229 -11.10 -10.25 9.70
N LYS A 230 -11.58 -10.66 10.88
CA LYS A 230 -11.32 -12.00 11.43
C LYS A 230 -12.05 -13.13 10.70
N LEU A 231 -13.09 -12.82 9.94
CA LEU A 231 -13.87 -13.79 9.16
C LEU A 231 -13.47 -13.82 7.68
N PHE A 232 -12.75 -12.80 7.20
CA PHE A 232 -12.46 -12.63 5.79
C PHE A 232 -11.59 -13.75 5.21
N GLU A 233 -10.57 -14.22 5.94
CA GLU A 233 -9.71 -15.32 5.51
C GLU A 233 -10.53 -16.60 5.23
N SER A 234 -11.36 -17.03 6.18
CA SER A 234 -12.24 -18.19 6.00
C SER A 234 -13.31 -17.97 4.94
N ALA A 235 -13.79 -16.73 4.75
CA ALA A 235 -14.71 -16.43 3.65
C ALA A 235 -14.05 -16.62 2.28
N MET A 236 -12.77 -16.25 2.16
CA MET A 236 -11.99 -16.48 0.94
C MET A 236 -11.66 -17.96 0.71
N GLU A 237 -11.51 -18.77 1.77
CA GLU A 237 -11.40 -20.23 1.63
C GLU A 237 -12.65 -20.82 0.95
N VAL A 238 -13.84 -20.36 1.34
CA VAL A 238 -15.11 -20.76 0.68
C VAL A 238 -15.13 -20.33 -0.78
N VAL A 239 -14.63 -19.13 -1.12
CA VAL A 239 -14.50 -18.69 -2.52
C VAL A 239 -13.66 -19.68 -3.32
N LEU A 240 -12.55 -20.17 -2.78
CA LEU A 240 -11.70 -21.14 -3.46
C LEU A 240 -12.36 -22.50 -3.62
N GLU A 241 -13.09 -22.97 -2.61
CA GLU A 241 -13.84 -24.23 -2.67
C GLU A 241 -14.95 -24.18 -3.72
N GLU A 242 -15.73 -23.11 -3.75
CA GLU A 242 -16.85 -22.96 -4.69
C GLU A 242 -16.41 -22.58 -6.11
N ARG A 243 -15.21 -22.02 -6.27
CA ARG A 243 -14.66 -21.69 -7.57
C ARG A 243 -14.62 -22.91 -8.50
N ASN A 244 -14.40 -24.12 -7.97
CA ASN A 244 -14.30 -25.35 -8.76
C ASN A 244 -13.38 -25.16 -9.98
N ASP A 245 -12.36 -24.30 -9.86
CA ASP A 245 -11.57 -23.88 -11.01
C ASP A 245 -10.95 -25.12 -11.66
N GLU A 246 -11.20 -25.27 -12.96
CA GLU A 246 -10.44 -26.18 -13.79
C GLU A 246 -8.95 -25.89 -13.56
N PRO A 247 -8.10 -26.91 -13.37
CA PRO A 247 -6.71 -26.78 -12.92
C PRO A 247 -5.77 -25.92 -13.80
N ASP A 248 -6.27 -25.34 -14.88
CA ASP A 248 -5.51 -24.67 -15.93
C ASP A 248 -5.41 -23.14 -15.80
N THR A 249 -6.19 -22.46 -14.93
CA THR A 249 -6.19 -20.99 -14.86
C THR A 249 -5.46 -20.38 -13.67
N CYS A 250 -5.11 -21.15 -12.65
CA CYS A 250 -4.29 -20.67 -11.54
C CYS A 250 -3.52 -21.81 -10.91
N PRO A 251 -2.35 -21.54 -10.29
CA PRO A 251 -1.70 -22.54 -9.46
C PRO A 251 -2.69 -23.06 -8.41
N PRO A 252 -2.73 -24.38 -8.14
CA PRO A 252 -3.61 -24.92 -7.12
C PRO A 252 -3.28 -24.28 -5.75
N PRO A 253 -4.27 -24.04 -4.88
CA PRO A 253 -4.05 -23.45 -3.55
C PRO A 253 -2.93 -24.16 -2.76
N GLY A 254 -2.15 -23.38 -2.00
CA GLY A 254 -0.99 -23.86 -1.25
C GLY A 254 0.34 -23.27 -1.73
N GLY A 255 1.14 -22.79 -0.78
CA GLY A 255 2.51 -22.33 -1.04
C GLY A 255 2.55 -20.97 -1.72
N LEU A 256 3.04 -20.90 -2.97
CA LEU A 256 3.06 -19.64 -3.71
C LEU A 256 1.67 -19.22 -4.17
N ALA A 257 0.75 -20.14 -4.43
CA ALA A 257 -0.59 -19.83 -4.97
C ALA A 257 -1.43 -18.91 -4.08
N ASP A 258 -1.23 -18.95 -2.76
CA ASP A 258 -1.99 -18.16 -1.79
C ASP A 258 -1.87 -16.65 -2.06
N ASN A 259 -0.71 -16.23 -2.61
CA ASN A 259 -0.47 -14.85 -2.99
C ASN A 259 -1.24 -14.42 -4.25
N CYS A 260 -1.75 -15.37 -5.05
CA CYS A 260 -2.49 -15.09 -6.26
C CYS A 260 -3.98 -14.94 -5.97
N TYR A 261 -4.50 -15.67 -4.99
CA TYR A 261 -5.90 -15.59 -4.59
C TYR A 261 -6.18 -14.59 -3.48
N GLY A 262 -5.15 -14.10 -2.79
CA GLY A 262 -5.34 -13.23 -1.64
C GLY A 262 -5.93 -13.98 -0.46
N VAL A 263 -5.43 -15.19 -0.21
CA VAL A 263 -5.83 -16.05 0.91
C VAL A 263 -4.68 -16.25 1.90
N GLY A 264 -4.95 -16.95 3.00
CA GLY A 264 -3.95 -17.18 4.04
C GLY A 264 -3.40 -15.85 4.56
N ARG A 265 -2.06 -15.74 4.60
CA ARG A 265 -1.37 -14.50 5.03
C ARG A 265 -1.66 -13.28 4.15
N PHE A 266 -2.16 -13.45 2.92
CA PHE A 266 -2.44 -12.37 1.98
C PHE A 266 -3.88 -11.86 2.06
N SER A 267 -4.76 -12.53 2.82
CA SER A 267 -6.15 -12.12 3.06
C SER A 267 -6.25 -10.69 3.59
N ASN A 268 -5.34 -10.29 4.48
CA ASN A 268 -5.29 -8.93 5.03
C ASN A 268 -4.91 -7.85 4.00
N GLU A 269 -4.15 -8.21 2.95
CA GLU A 269 -3.82 -7.29 1.86
C GLU A 269 -5.02 -7.17 0.89
N HIS A 270 -5.77 -8.25 0.70
CA HIS A 270 -6.94 -8.32 -0.17
C HIS A 270 -8.18 -7.62 0.43
N TRP A 271 -8.36 -7.72 1.75
CA TRP A 271 -9.56 -7.29 2.47
C TRP A 271 -10.08 -5.89 2.08
N ILE A 272 -9.20 -4.89 2.03
CA ILE A 272 -9.58 -3.49 1.88
C ILE A 272 -10.27 -3.16 0.55
N LEU A 273 -10.02 -3.90 -0.53
CA LEU A 273 -10.66 -3.67 -1.84
C LEU A 273 -11.55 -4.83 -2.29
N SER A 274 -11.99 -5.67 -1.35
CA SER A 274 -12.77 -6.87 -1.65
C SER A 274 -14.26 -6.61 -1.95
N HIS A 275 -14.81 -5.43 -1.64
CA HIS A 275 -16.23 -5.15 -1.84
C HIS A 275 -16.54 -4.74 -3.30
N PRO A 276 -17.66 -5.19 -3.90
CA PRO A 276 -18.03 -4.85 -5.29
C PRO A 276 -18.22 -3.35 -5.56
N GLU A 277 -18.53 -2.57 -4.52
CA GLU A 277 -18.69 -1.11 -4.62
C GLU A 277 -17.39 -0.30 -4.44
N ALA A 278 -16.23 -0.95 -4.29
CA ALA A 278 -14.96 -0.25 -4.08
C ALA A 278 -14.67 0.78 -5.18
N GLN A 279 -14.28 1.99 -4.77
CA GLN A 279 -13.89 3.12 -5.62
C GLN A 279 -12.49 3.59 -5.20
N PRO A 280 -11.44 2.83 -5.55
CA PRO A 280 -10.10 3.17 -5.18
C PRO A 280 -9.60 4.37 -5.95
N CYS A 281 -8.85 5.21 -5.25
CA CYS A 281 -8.05 6.25 -5.82
C CYS A 281 -6.61 6.09 -5.34
N ASP A 282 -5.68 6.64 -6.09
CA ASP A 282 -4.29 6.69 -5.68
C ASP A 282 -3.64 7.99 -6.12
N LEU A 283 -2.36 8.19 -5.79
CA LEU A 283 -1.65 9.46 -6.03
C LEU A 283 -0.56 9.32 -7.10
N ASP A 284 -0.04 8.13 -7.35
CA ASP A 284 1.09 7.92 -8.23
C ASP A 284 0.68 7.68 -9.69
N SER A 285 0.93 8.67 -10.54
CA SER A 285 0.73 8.56 -11.99
C SER A 285 1.87 7.84 -12.72
N SER A 286 3.00 7.56 -12.04
CA SER A 286 4.22 7.04 -12.64
C SER A 286 4.04 5.66 -13.24
N SER A 287 4.53 5.49 -14.48
CA SER A 287 4.64 4.18 -15.12
C SER A 287 5.76 3.30 -14.67
N LYS A 288 6.65 3.85 -13.86
CA LYS A 288 7.86 3.15 -13.49
C LYS A 288 7.60 2.05 -12.48
N TYR A 289 6.53 2.07 -11.70
CA TYR A 289 6.33 1.13 -10.60
C TYR A 289 4.97 0.43 -10.71
N GLU A 290 4.79 -0.53 -11.62
CA GLU A 290 3.50 -1.20 -11.81
C GLU A 290 3.14 -2.22 -10.72
N TRP A 291 4.16 -2.90 -10.23
CA TRP A 291 4.04 -4.06 -9.35
C TRP A 291 5.26 -4.22 -8.43
N GLY A 292 5.07 -4.91 -7.30
CA GLY A 292 6.16 -5.53 -6.54
C GLY A 292 6.92 -4.60 -5.59
N GLU A 293 8.18 -4.93 -5.27
CA GLU A 293 9.07 -4.01 -4.56
C GLU A 293 9.76 -3.10 -5.60
N PRO A 294 9.76 -1.76 -5.44
CA PRO A 294 10.42 -0.89 -6.40
C PRO A 294 11.94 -1.15 -6.41
N THR A 295 12.53 -1.18 -7.60
CA THR A 295 13.97 -1.13 -7.82
C THR A 295 14.55 0.18 -7.26
N VAL A 296 15.86 0.19 -6.99
CA VAL A 296 16.57 1.40 -6.51
C VAL A 296 16.37 2.59 -7.47
N HIS A 297 16.32 2.35 -8.78
CA HIS A 297 16.09 3.40 -9.76
C HIS A 297 14.64 3.92 -9.74
N GLN A 298 13.66 3.03 -9.60
CA GLN A 298 12.27 3.43 -9.39
C GLN A 298 12.14 4.26 -8.11
N PHE A 299 12.84 3.89 -7.04
CA PHE A 299 12.86 4.66 -5.81
C PHE A 299 13.38 6.10 -6.00
N LEU A 300 14.46 6.32 -6.74
CA LEU A 300 14.94 7.69 -7.00
C LEU A 300 13.86 8.56 -7.65
N SER A 301 13.00 7.97 -8.49
CA SER A 301 11.84 8.68 -9.04
C SER A 301 10.69 8.87 -8.04
N MET A 302 10.56 7.99 -7.04
CA MET A 302 9.57 8.10 -5.96
C MET A 302 9.97 9.11 -4.88
N ASN A 303 11.26 9.44 -4.72
CA ASN A 303 11.68 10.47 -3.76
C ASN A 303 11.07 11.85 -4.11
N GLY A 304 10.89 12.12 -5.41
CA GLY A 304 10.15 13.30 -5.86
C GLY A 304 8.67 13.29 -5.45
N PHE A 305 8.04 12.11 -5.38
CA PHE A 305 6.66 11.93 -4.90
C PHE A 305 6.57 12.28 -3.41
N VAL A 306 7.44 11.73 -2.56
CA VAL A 306 7.42 11.98 -1.11
C VAL A 306 7.56 13.47 -0.80
N GLN A 307 8.40 14.18 -1.56
CA GLN A 307 8.67 15.61 -1.32
C GLN A 307 7.63 16.55 -1.95
N ASN A 308 6.89 16.10 -2.97
CA ASN A 308 6.02 16.97 -3.78
C ASN A 308 4.65 16.35 -4.07
N VAL A 309 4.02 15.67 -3.10
CA VAL A 309 2.62 15.26 -3.25
C VAL A 309 1.79 16.54 -3.47
N LYS A 310 1.30 16.73 -4.70
CA LYS A 310 0.43 17.84 -5.08
C LYS A 310 -1.02 17.37 -5.07
N ARG A 311 -1.93 18.27 -4.67
CA ARG A 311 -3.37 17.99 -4.57
C ARG A 311 -4.03 17.49 -5.84
N GLU A 312 -3.50 17.87 -6.99
CA GLU A 312 -4.02 17.49 -8.30
C GLU A 312 -3.71 16.03 -8.68
N LEU A 313 -2.94 15.31 -7.86
CA LEU A 313 -2.50 13.96 -8.17
C LEU A 313 -3.54 12.88 -7.85
N LEU A 314 -4.48 13.10 -6.93
CA LEU A 314 -5.46 12.08 -6.58
C LEU A 314 -6.41 11.81 -7.74
N GLN A 315 -6.42 10.58 -8.23
CA GLN A 315 -7.25 10.17 -9.36
C GLN A 315 -7.84 8.77 -9.11
N PRO A 316 -8.98 8.44 -9.75
CA PRO A 316 -9.50 7.08 -9.75
C PRO A 316 -8.47 6.06 -10.24
N ALA A 317 -8.42 4.91 -9.58
CA ALA A 317 -7.57 3.78 -9.91
C ALA A 317 -8.43 2.57 -10.34
N PRO A 318 -7.87 1.59 -11.07
CA PRO A 318 -6.51 1.57 -11.64
C PRO A 318 -6.33 2.61 -12.74
N ARG A 319 -5.13 3.21 -12.82
CA ARG A 319 -4.81 4.26 -13.81
C ARG A 319 -4.44 3.72 -15.18
N ARG A 320 -4.22 2.42 -15.29
CA ARG A 320 -3.82 1.75 -16.53
C ARG A 320 -4.77 0.63 -16.87
N ASP A 321 -4.71 0.28 -18.13
CA ASP A 321 -5.34 -0.92 -18.65
C ASP A 321 -4.69 -2.17 -18.06
N MET A 322 -5.36 -3.30 -18.22
CA MET A 322 -4.91 -4.57 -17.68
C MET A 322 -3.55 -5.01 -18.24
N SER A 323 -3.20 -4.63 -19.48
CA SER A 323 -1.93 -5.02 -20.11
C SER A 323 -0.70 -4.56 -19.30
N ALA A 324 -0.80 -3.42 -18.62
CA ALA A 324 0.24 -2.88 -17.74
C ALA A 324 0.46 -3.71 -16.45
N TYR A 325 -0.43 -4.66 -16.14
CA TYR A 325 -0.37 -5.46 -14.92
C TYR A 325 -0.22 -6.97 -15.20
N GLN A 326 -0.19 -7.40 -16.47
CA GLN A 326 -0.19 -8.83 -16.84
C GLN A 326 1.17 -9.53 -16.69
N ASP A 327 2.30 -8.81 -16.76
CA ASP A 327 3.64 -9.42 -16.70
C ASP A 327 4.11 -9.80 -15.28
N VAL A 328 3.17 -10.04 -14.38
CA VAL A 328 3.49 -10.50 -13.02
C VAL A 328 3.79 -12.00 -13.08
N ALA A 329 5.09 -12.32 -13.21
CA ALA A 329 5.59 -13.68 -13.40
C ALA A 329 5.06 -14.72 -12.39
N ALA A 330 4.65 -14.30 -11.18
CA ALA A 330 4.20 -15.21 -10.13
C ALA A 330 2.71 -15.63 -10.25
N CYS A 331 1.85 -14.82 -10.88
CA CYS A 331 0.40 -15.02 -10.91
C CYS A 331 -0.18 -14.80 -12.32
N ARG A 332 0.53 -15.28 -13.34
CA ARG A 332 0.29 -14.97 -14.76
C ARG A 332 -1.12 -15.27 -15.28
N THR A 333 -1.89 -16.08 -14.58
CA THR A 333 -3.19 -16.54 -15.02
C THR A 333 -4.31 -16.15 -14.06
N CYS A 334 -3.98 -15.63 -12.86
CA CYS A 334 -4.94 -15.38 -11.79
C CYS A 334 -5.52 -13.97 -11.81
N GLY A 335 -6.84 -13.87 -11.61
CA GLY A 335 -7.54 -12.59 -11.55
C GLY A 335 -7.60 -11.86 -12.90
N LEU A 336 -7.19 -12.51 -14.00
CA LEU A 336 -7.19 -11.94 -15.34
C LEU A 336 -8.56 -12.02 -16.03
N ASP A 337 -9.52 -12.71 -15.44
CA ASP A 337 -10.89 -12.81 -15.95
C ASP A 337 -11.84 -12.10 -14.98
N VAL A 338 -12.68 -11.23 -15.54
CA VAL A 338 -13.73 -10.53 -14.79
C VAL A 338 -14.69 -11.52 -14.14
N SER A 339 -14.93 -12.68 -14.77
CA SER A 339 -15.83 -13.71 -14.24
C SER A 339 -15.38 -14.22 -12.86
N GLU A 340 -14.06 -14.29 -12.62
CA GLU A 340 -13.49 -14.68 -11.33
C GLU A 340 -13.83 -13.67 -10.24
N ARG A 341 -13.74 -12.36 -10.56
CA ARG A 341 -14.07 -11.28 -9.62
C ARG A 341 -15.58 -11.24 -9.33
N LEU A 342 -16.41 -11.42 -10.35
CA LEU A 342 -17.87 -11.46 -10.17
C LEU A 342 -18.30 -12.64 -9.30
N LYS A 343 -17.68 -13.82 -9.51
CA LYS A 343 -17.93 -15.00 -8.68
C LYS A 343 -17.50 -14.76 -7.23
N GLU A 344 -16.33 -14.17 -7.01
CA GLU A 344 -15.85 -13.78 -5.68
C GLU A 344 -16.85 -12.84 -4.97
N TYR A 345 -17.31 -11.77 -5.61
CA TYR A 345 -18.30 -10.85 -5.01
C TYR A 345 -19.65 -11.52 -4.74
N SER A 346 -20.09 -12.40 -5.63
CA SER A 346 -21.32 -13.17 -5.46
C SER A 346 -21.26 -14.05 -4.21
N ILE A 347 -20.13 -14.72 -3.98
CA ILE A 347 -19.92 -15.58 -2.82
C ILE A 347 -19.77 -14.75 -1.53
N LEU A 348 -18.90 -13.74 -1.54
CA LEU A 348 -18.59 -12.95 -0.35
C LEU A 348 -19.74 -12.02 0.09
N TYR A 349 -20.36 -11.34 -0.87
CA TYR A 349 -21.28 -10.22 -0.60
C TYR A 349 -22.69 -10.43 -1.12
N ARG A 350 -22.92 -11.47 -1.95
CA ARG A 350 -24.19 -11.72 -2.65
C ARG A 350 -24.67 -10.50 -3.43
N GLN A 351 -23.71 -9.80 -4.03
CA GLN A 351 -23.92 -8.53 -4.72
C GLN A 351 -23.14 -8.54 -6.04
N GLU A 352 -23.76 -7.91 -7.04
CA GLU A 352 -23.10 -7.59 -8.30
C GLU A 352 -22.45 -6.19 -8.20
N PRO A 353 -21.31 -5.96 -8.86
CA PRO A 353 -20.74 -4.62 -8.93
C PRO A 353 -21.68 -3.63 -9.62
N PRO A 354 -21.76 -2.37 -9.12
CA PRO A 354 -22.53 -1.33 -9.78
C PRO A 354 -21.93 -1.00 -11.15
N ALA A 355 -22.68 -0.34 -12.02
CA ALA A 355 -22.20 0.10 -13.33
C ALA A 355 -20.99 1.07 -13.24
N THR A 356 -20.79 1.70 -12.09
CA THR A 356 -19.65 2.59 -11.80
C THR A 356 -18.40 1.85 -11.32
N TRP A 357 -18.45 0.52 -11.16
CA TRP A 357 -17.29 -0.24 -10.71
C TRP A 357 -16.15 -0.13 -11.71
N TRP A 358 -14.95 0.14 -11.18
CA TRP A 358 -13.74 0.36 -11.98
C TRP A 358 -13.37 -0.88 -12.82
N GLY A 359 -13.76 -2.07 -12.37
CA GLY A 359 -13.42 -3.33 -13.03
C GLY A 359 -13.98 -3.46 -14.43
N TRP A 360 -15.16 -2.90 -14.72
CA TRP A 360 -15.76 -2.98 -16.06
C TRP A 360 -14.81 -2.45 -17.13
N LYS A 361 -14.32 -1.22 -16.93
CA LYS A 361 -13.35 -0.60 -17.84
C LYS A 361 -11.99 -1.32 -17.83
N PHE A 362 -11.56 -1.80 -16.66
CA PHE A 362 -10.26 -2.45 -16.52
C PHE A 362 -10.18 -3.77 -17.31
N PHE A 363 -11.23 -4.59 -17.25
CA PHE A 363 -11.28 -5.90 -17.91
C PHE A 363 -11.76 -5.84 -19.37
N GLU A 364 -12.43 -4.75 -19.79
CA GLU A 364 -12.84 -4.52 -21.19
C GLU A 364 -11.68 -4.60 -22.18
N SER A 365 -10.45 -4.23 -21.79
CA SER A 365 -9.29 -4.24 -22.69
C SER A 365 -8.84 -5.65 -23.13
N LYS A 366 -9.51 -6.72 -22.67
CA LYS A 366 -9.28 -8.11 -23.06
C LYS A 366 -10.28 -8.62 -24.10
N LEU A 367 -11.44 -7.98 -24.21
CA LEU A 367 -12.51 -8.33 -25.14
C LEU A 367 -12.20 -7.74 -26.51
#